data_AF-A0A368ND28-F1
#
_entry.id   AF-A0A368ND28-F1
#
_cell.length_a   1.000
_cell.length_b   1.000
_cell.length_c   1.000
_cell.angle_alpha   90.00
_cell.angle_beta   90.00
_cell.angle_gamma   90.00
#
_symmetry.space_group_name_H-M   'P 1'
#
loop_
_entity.id
_entity.type
_entity.pdbx_description
1 polymer ?
#
loop_
_entity_poly.entity_id
_entity_poly.type
_entity_poly.pdbx_seq_one_letter_code
_entity_poly.pdbx_strand_id
1 'polypeptide(L)'
;MMDITEILDEEMMETTDEERIELTIETLEKVGAQLEEIESWMYSDGGMLYPDQKVMIGMLKVLTKCTKRSCENRFNGEDDSASVEQATTLLWLVHDDSVLKRTYLSEA
;
A
#
# COMPACT_ATOMS: atom_id res chain seq x y z
N MET A 1 4.87 -23.58 -12.27
CA MET A 1 5.07 -22.48 -11.30
C MET A 1 3.66 -21.98 -11.05
N MET A 2 3.07 -22.36 -9.91
CA MET A 2 1.70 -21.96 -9.59
C MET A 2 1.67 -20.46 -9.30
N ASP A 3 0.66 -19.79 -9.83
CA ASP A 3 0.46 -18.36 -9.69
C ASP A 3 0.06 -18.06 -8.24
N ILE A 4 0.74 -17.12 -7.58
CA ILE A 4 0.52 -16.81 -6.15
C ILE A 4 -0.93 -16.34 -5.90
N THR A 5 -1.55 -15.75 -6.92
CA THR A 5 -2.95 -15.33 -6.95
C THR A 5 -3.93 -16.50 -6.89
N GLU A 6 -3.63 -17.66 -7.51
CA GLU A 6 -4.54 -18.81 -7.49
C GLU A 6 -4.56 -19.53 -6.13
N ILE A 7 -3.46 -19.46 -5.37
CA ILE A 7 -3.38 -20.06 -4.03
C ILE A 7 -4.18 -19.24 -3.00
N LEU A 8 -4.24 -17.91 -3.17
CA LEU A 8 -4.93 -17.00 -2.26
C LEU A 8 -6.47 -17.15 -2.31
N ASP A 9 -7.04 -17.47 -3.46
CA ASP A 9 -8.51 -17.54 -3.63
C ASP A 9 -9.15 -18.81 -3.01
N GLU A 10 -8.45 -19.95 -2.98
CA GLU A 10 -8.98 -21.19 -2.38
C GLU A 10 -8.82 -21.23 -0.85
N GLU A 11 -7.71 -20.74 -0.28
CA GLU A 11 -7.51 -20.68 1.19
C GLU A 11 -8.38 -19.62 1.88
N MET A 12 -8.82 -18.59 1.15
CA MET A 12 -9.72 -17.57 1.69
C MET A 12 -11.15 -18.06 1.95
N MET A 13 -11.57 -19.23 1.43
CA MET A 13 -12.96 -19.69 1.58
C MET A 13 -13.30 -20.31 2.96
N GLU A 14 -12.32 -20.65 3.80
CA GLU A 14 -12.53 -21.24 5.14
C GLU A 14 -11.97 -20.42 6.31
N THR A 15 -11.47 -19.21 6.06
CA THR A 15 -10.89 -18.34 7.11
C THR A 15 -11.92 -17.39 7.70
N THR A 16 -11.89 -17.22 9.02
CA THR A 16 -12.68 -16.21 9.73
C THR A 16 -12.25 -14.80 9.33
N ASP A 17 -13.13 -13.81 9.49
CA ASP A 17 -12.79 -12.41 9.20
C ASP A 17 -11.59 -11.93 10.05
N GLU A 18 -11.42 -12.49 11.25
CA GLU A 18 -10.29 -12.22 12.15
C GLU A 18 -8.97 -12.73 11.55
N GLU A 19 -8.91 -14.00 11.13
CA GLU A 19 -7.74 -14.60 10.47
C GLU A 19 -7.39 -13.89 9.16
N ARG A 20 -8.39 -13.46 8.38
CA ARG A 20 -8.18 -12.68 7.16
C ARG A 20 -7.55 -11.33 7.45
N ILE A 21 -7.97 -10.65 8.52
CA ILE A 21 -7.40 -9.37 8.93
C ILE A 21 -5.95 -9.56 9.38
N GLU A 22 -5.65 -10.60 10.17
CA GLU A 22 -4.29 -10.91 10.61
C GLU A 22 -3.35 -11.21 9.43
N LEU A 23 -3.78 -12.07 8.49
CA LEU A 23 -3.04 -12.37 7.26
C LEU A 23 -2.80 -11.11 6.41
N THR A 24 -3.80 -10.23 6.34
CA THR A 24 -3.69 -8.95 5.64
C THR A 24 -2.64 -8.05 6.31
N ILE A 25 -2.65 -7.95 7.64
CA ILE A 25 -1.66 -7.17 8.40
C ILE A 25 -0.25 -7.73 8.15
N GLU A 26 -0.06 -9.05 8.27
CA GLU A 26 1.24 -9.69 8.05
C GLU A 26 1.76 -9.45 6.61
N THR A 27 0.86 -9.54 5.63
CA THR A 27 1.18 -9.26 4.22
C THR A 27 1.62 -7.81 4.04
N LEU A 28 0.91 -6.85 4.64
CA LEU A 28 1.24 -5.43 4.57
C LEU A 28 2.58 -5.12 5.27
N GLU A 29 2.96 -5.85 6.33
CA GLU A 29 4.29 -5.73 6.93
C GLU A 29 5.40 -6.17 5.97
N LYS A 30 5.21 -7.31 5.31
CA LYS A 30 6.18 -7.83 4.32
C LYS A 30 6.33 -6.87 3.14
N VAL A 31 5.21 -6.38 2.59
CA VAL A 31 5.21 -5.37 1.51
C VAL A 31 5.91 -4.09 1.97
N GLY A 32 5.62 -3.62 3.19
CA GLY A 32 6.27 -2.44 3.76
C GLY A 32 7.79 -2.58 3.84
N ALA A 33 8.29 -3.71 4.34
CA ALA A 33 9.72 -4.00 4.39
C ALA A 33 10.36 -4.02 3.00
N GLN A 34 9.73 -4.68 2.02
CA GLN A 34 10.22 -4.71 0.64
C GLN A 34 10.30 -3.31 0.03
N LEU A 35 9.30 -2.46 0.24
CA LEU A 35 9.31 -1.09 -0.27
C LEU A 35 10.46 -0.25 0.30
N GLU A 36 10.89 -0.49 1.54
CA GLU A 36 12.08 0.15 2.12
C GLU A 36 13.38 -0.31 1.46
N GLU A 37 13.44 -1.55 0.97
CA GLU A 37 14.64 -2.14 0.36
C GLU A 37 14.84 -1.75 -1.12
N ILE A 38 13.78 -1.32 -1.83
CA ILE A 38 13.83 -0.98 -3.26
C ILE A 38 14.94 0.03 -3.60
N GLU A 39 15.11 1.08 -2.80
CA GLU A 39 16.15 2.07 -3.07
C GLU A 39 17.54 1.42 -3.01
N SER A 40 17.77 0.57 -2.01
CA SER A 40 19.04 -0.15 -1.83
C SER A 40 19.33 -1.10 -3.00
N TRP A 41 18.33 -1.88 -3.44
CA TRP A 41 18.47 -2.83 -4.56
C TRP A 41 18.76 -2.13 -5.90
N MET A 42 18.08 -1.01 -6.14
CA MET A 42 18.28 -0.25 -7.37
C MET A 42 19.66 0.38 -7.44
N TYR A 43 20.19 0.84 -6.30
CA TYR A 43 21.56 1.37 -6.22
C TYR A 43 22.62 0.26 -6.30
N SER A 44 22.36 -0.95 -5.79
CA SER A 44 23.31 -2.07 -5.86
C SER A 44 23.48 -2.64 -7.28
N ASP A 45 22.43 -2.58 -8.09
CA ASP A 45 22.47 -3.04 -9.49
C ASP A 45 23.02 -1.98 -10.47
N GLY A 46 23.53 -0.86 -9.94
CA GLY A 46 24.07 0.25 -10.75
C GLY A 46 23.00 1.08 -11.45
N GLY A 47 21.72 0.87 -11.14
CA GLY A 47 20.60 1.67 -11.60
C GLY A 47 20.43 2.94 -10.78
N MET A 48 19.79 3.95 -11.37
CA MET A 48 19.21 5.07 -10.61
C MET A 48 17.71 5.11 -10.88
N LEU A 49 16.93 5.25 -9.82
CA LEU A 49 15.50 5.51 -9.92
C LEU A 49 15.27 6.89 -10.54
N TYR A 50 14.42 6.94 -11.56
CA TYR A 50 13.91 8.20 -12.10
C TYR A 50 13.06 8.92 -11.05
N PRO A 51 12.97 10.27 -11.09
CA PRO A 51 12.20 11.05 -10.12
C PRO A 51 10.77 10.53 -9.91
N ASP A 52 10.06 10.20 -10.99
CA ASP A 52 8.67 9.73 -10.92
C ASP A 52 8.55 8.36 -10.23
N GLN A 53 9.56 7.49 -10.38
CA GLN A 53 9.61 6.20 -9.70
C GLN A 53 9.81 6.38 -8.18
N LYS A 54 10.62 7.37 -7.76
CA LYS A 54 10.79 7.70 -6.35
C LYS A 54 9.49 8.20 -5.72
N VAL A 55 8.75 9.04 -6.45
CA VAL A 55 7.43 9.53 -6.03
C VAL A 55 6.46 8.37 -5.85
N MET A 56 6.40 7.45 -6.83
CA MET A 56 5.54 6.27 -6.77
C MET A 56 5.87 5.36 -5.58
N ILE A 57 7.15 5.06 -5.35
CA ILE A 57 7.59 4.27 -4.18
C ILE A 57 7.17 4.96 -2.88
N GLY A 58 7.33 6.29 -2.79
CA GLY A 58 6.88 7.07 -1.65
C GLY A 58 5.37 6.97 -1.41
N MET A 59 4.56 7.08 -2.47
CA MET A 59 3.10 6.92 -2.38
C MET A 59 2.71 5.52 -1.90
N LEU A 60 3.34 4.47 -2.46
CA LEU A 60 3.11 3.08 -2.05
C LEU A 60 3.45 2.84 -0.59
N LYS A 61 4.56 3.41 -0.09
CA LYS A 61 4.94 3.31 1.34
C LYS A 61 3.86 3.91 2.25
N VAL A 62 3.34 5.09 1.91
CA VAL A 62 2.30 5.75 2.71
C VAL A 62 0.99 4.95 2.65
N LEU A 63 0.60 4.46 1.47
CA LEU A 63 -0.59 3.63 1.30
C LEU A 63 -0.54 2.34 2.13
N THR A 64 0.58 1.62 2.07
CA THR A 64 0.79 0.39 2.85
C THR A 64 0.67 0.67 4.35
N LYS A 65 1.31 1.74 4.83
CA LYS A 65 1.26 2.12 6.26
C LYS A 65 -0.15 2.51 6.72
N CYS A 66 -0.87 3.31 5.94
CA CYS A 66 -2.24 3.72 6.28
C CYS A 66 -3.21 2.54 6.26
N THR A 67 -3.08 1.65 5.27
CA THR A 67 -3.92 0.44 5.16
C THR A 67 -3.67 -0.50 6.34
N LYS A 68 -2.40 -0.74 6.70
CA LYS A 68 -2.05 -1.55 7.86
C LYS A 68 -2.69 -1.01 9.14
N ARG A 69 -2.55 0.30 9.37
CA ARG A 69 -3.13 0.97 10.54
C ARG A 69 -4.66 0.87 10.56
N SER A 70 -5.32 0.96 9.42
CA SER A 70 -6.78 0.77 9.33
C SER A 70 -7.18 -0.67 9.70
N CYS A 71 -6.43 -1.68 9.23
CA CYS A 71 -6.65 -3.07 9.64
C CYS A 71 -6.45 -3.28 11.16
N GLU A 72 -5.35 -2.75 11.72
CA GLU A 72 -5.07 -2.80 13.16
C GLU A 72 -6.18 -2.10 13.99
N ASN A 73 -6.63 -0.92 13.55
CA ASN A 73 -7.70 -0.18 14.21
C ASN A 73 -9.03 -0.93 14.18
N ARG A 74 -9.41 -1.53 13.03
CA ARG A 74 -10.62 -2.36 12.93
C ARG A 74 -10.57 -3.56 13.86
N PHE A 75 -9.42 -4.21 13.96
CA PHE A 75 -9.20 -5.32 14.89
C PHE A 75 -9.38 -4.89 16.35
N ASN A 76 -8.88 -3.71 16.71
CA ASN A 76 -8.96 -3.16 18.07
C ASN A 76 -10.28 -2.42 18.38
N GLY A 77 -11.18 -2.26 17.41
CA GLY A 77 -12.41 -1.48 17.56
C GLY A 77 -12.20 0.04 17.67
N GLU A 78 -11.12 0.55 17.11
CA GLU A 78 -10.76 1.98 17.11
C GLU A 78 -11.23 2.71 15.83
N ASP A 79 -11.52 4.01 15.93
CA ASP A 79 -11.87 4.85 14.76
C ASP A 79 -10.64 5.08 13.86
N ASP A 80 -10.81 4.87 12.55
CA ASP A 80 -9.77 4.99 11.54
C ASP A 80 -10.12 5.95 10.39
N SER A 81 -11.24 6.68 10.50
CA SER A 81 -11.83 7.51 9.44
C SER A 81 -10.81 8.43 8.73
N ALA A 82 -9.95 9.12 9.49
CA ALA A 82 -8.95 10.03 8.94
C ALA A 82 -7.82 9.31 8.17
N SER A 83 -7.41 8.10 8.62
CA SER A 83 -6.36 7.32 7.95
C SER A 83 -6.87 6.71 6.64
N VAL A 84 -8.14 6.29 6.63
CA VAL A 84 -8.84 5.78 5.44
C VAL A 84 -9.03 6.89 4.40
N GLU A 85 -9.40 8.10 4.82
CA GLU A 85 -9.53 9.25 3.91
C GLU A 85 -8.19 9.61 3.25
N GLN A 86 -7.10 9.62 4.03
CA GLN A 86 -5.75 9.88 3.52
C GLN A 86 -5.29 8.77 2.55
N ALA A 87 -5.49 7.50 2.88
CA ALA A 87 -5.17 6.37 2.00
C ALA A 87 -5.98 6.42 0.70
N THR A 88 -7.27 6.68 0.80
CA THR A 88 -8.18 6.80 -0.36
C THR A 88 -7.71 7.92 -1.29
N THR A 89 -7.37 9.09 -0.74
CA THR A 89 -6.85 10.22 -1.52
C THR A 89 -5.56 9.85 -2.26
N LEU A 90 -4.62 9.17 -1.60
CA LEU A 90 -3.38 8.71 -2.22
C LEU A 90 -3.60 7.67 -3.32
N LEU A 91 -4.56 6.76 -3.14
CA LEU A 91 -4.95 5.78 -4.16
C LEU A 91 -5.48 6.47 -5.42
N TRP A 92 -6.30 7.50 -5.25
CA TRP A 92 -6.80 8.30 -6.37
C TRP A 92 -5.69 9.09 -7.08
N LEU A 93 -4.70 9.59 -6.34
CA LEU A 93 -3.54 10.30 -6.91
C LEU A 93 -2.65 9.37 -7.74
N VAL A 94 -2.52 8.11 -7.35
CA VAL A 94 -1.76 7.08 -8.08
C VAL A 94 -2.53 6.62 -9.34
N HIS A 95 -3.85 6.53 -9.27
CA HIS A 95 -4.69 5.97 -10.34
C HIS A 95 -5.13 7.02 -11.38
N ASP A 96 -5.18 8.31 -11.03
CA ASP A 96 -5.69 9.38 -11.92
C ASP A 96 -4.87 10.68 -11.79
N ASP A 97 -4.05 10.96 -12.81
CA ASP A 97 -3.27 12.20 -12.96
C ASP A 97 -4.14 13.48 -12.84
N SER A 98 -5.43 13.41 -13.17
CA SER A 98 -6.36 14.53 -13.05
C SER A 98 -6.68 14.88 -11.58
N VAL A 99 -6.56 13.91 -10.68
CA VAL A 99 -6.71 14.13 -9.24
C VAL A 99 -5.44 14.76 -8.68
N LEU A 100 -4.26 14.31 -9.11
CA LEU A 100 -2.98 14.96 -8.75
C LEU A 100 -2.97 16.44 -9.15
N LYS A 101 -3.42 16.73 -10.38
CA LYS A 101 -3.54 18.10 -10.88
C LYS A 101 -4.53 18.95 -10.08
N ARG A 102 -5.66 18.39 -9.66
CA ARG A 102 -6.67 19.12 -8.86
C ARG A 102 -6.26 19.32 -7.40
N THR A 103 -5.57 18.35 -6.80
CA THR A 103 -5.24 18.39 -5.36
C THR A 103 -3.97 19.18 -5.07
N TYR A 104 -3.00 19.18 -5.99
CA TYR A 104 -1.68 19.78 -5.74
C TYR A 104 -1.19 20.77 -6.81
N LEU A 105 -1.82 20.83 -7.98
CA LEU A 105 -1.43 21.75 -9.06
C LEU A 105 -2.52 22.79 -9.38
N SER A 106 -3.58 22.87 -8.59
CA SER A 106 -4.55 23.96 -8.70
C SER A 106 -4.00 25.22 -8.03
N GLU A 107 -3.07 25.87 -8.71
CA GLU A 107 -2.94 27.33 -8.75
C GLU A 107 -1.91 27.71 -9.85
N ALA A 108 -2.45 28.00 -11.04
CA ALA A 108 -1.93 28.97 -12.00
C ALA A 108 -3.08 29.45 -12.90
#